data_AF-A0A1E5WDW7-F1
#
_entry.id   AF-A0A1E5WDW7-F1
#
_cell.length_a   1.000
_cell.length_b   1.000
_cell.length_c   1.000
_cell.angle_alpha   90.00
_cell.angle_beta   90.00
_cell.angle_gamma   90.00
#
_symmetry.space_group_name_H-M   'P 1'
#
loop_
_entity.id
_entity.type
_entity.pdbx_description
1 polymer ?
#
loop_
_entity_poly.entity_id
_entity_poly.type
_entity_poly.pdbx_seq_one_letter_code
_entity_poly.pdbx_strand_id
1 'polypeptide(L)'
;MEMVLSAAFGEVITRSINFFINKTSNLQVLDMENRLCRVLLRAQVIVDEAMGRYITNQAMLQQLNMLRDAIHRGCYTLDSFKYQSHDMFGRQMETEHVINFLLHAKPHCDKKLEVLPIVGLGRVGMSTLVAHVCNDERIRDHFSE
;
A
#
# COMPACT_ATOMS: atom_id res chain seq x y z
N MET A 1 29.09 -33.76 12.12
CA MET A 1 28.67 -33.25 10.80
C MET A 1 27.14 -33.29 10.61
N GLU A 2 26.38 -33.89 11.53
CA GLU A 2 24.90 -34.02 11.44
C GLU A 2 24.11 -32.76 11.85
N MET A 3 24.60 -32.02 12.84
CA MET A 3 23.88 -30.88 13.42
C MET A 3 23.77 -29.67 12.47
N VAL A 4 24.78 -29.48 11.62
CA VAL A 4 24.83 -28.38 10.64
C VAL A 4 23.89 -28.66 9.46
N LEU A 5 23.78 -29.92 9.03
CA LEU A 5 22.84 -30.34 8.00
C LEU A 5 21.40 -30.15 8.48
N SER A 6 21.08 -30.56 9.71
CA SER A 6 19.75 -30.38 10.29
C SER A 6 19.33 -28.90 10.37
N ALA A 7 20.25 -28.00 10.73
CA ALA A 7 19.97 -26.55 10.76
C ALA A 7 19.71 -25.98 9.36
N ALA A 8 20.51 -26.34 8.36
CA ALA A 8 20.33 -25.90 6.97
C ALA A 8 19.00 -26.42 6.38
N PHE A 9 18.67 -27.69 6.62
CA PHE A 9 17.37 -28.24 6.22
C PHE A 9 16.21 -27.56 6.96
N GLY A 10 16.37 -27.27 8.26
CA GLY A 10 15.39 -26.54 9.05
C GLY A 10 15.09 -25.14 8.51
N GLU A 11 16.12 -24.40 8.06
CA GLU A 11 15.97 -23.07 7.45
C GLU A 11 15.25 -23.14 6.09
N VAL A 12 15.56 -24.15 5.26
CA VAL A 12 14.90 -24.39 3.97
C VAL A 12 13.43 -24.79 4.16
N ILE A 13 13.14 -25.66 5.13
CA ILE A 13 11.78 -26.06 5.49
C ILE A 13 11.00 -24.84 6.00
N THR A 14 11.60 -24.02 6.87
CA THR A 14 10.96 -22.81 7.41
C THR A 14 10.67 -21.80 6.31
N ARG A 15 11.63 -21.56 5.38
CA ARG A 15 11.43 -20.67 4.22
C ARG A 15 10.34 -21.17 3.28
N SER A 16 10.28 -22.47 3.01
CA SER A 16 9.25 -23.04 2.13
C SER A 16 7.86 -22.96 2.77
N ILE A 17 7.73 -23.23 4.08
CA ILE A 17 6.48 -23.02 4.83
C ILE A 17 6.06 -21.55 4.79
N ASN A 18 6.97 -20.61 5.09
CA ASN A 18 6.68 -19.17 5.03
C ASN A 18 6.24 -18.73 3.63
N PHE A 19 6.85 -19.27 2.57
CA PHE A 19 6.45 -19.00 1.20
C PHE A 19 5.01 -19.44 0.93
N PHE A 20 4.62 -20.64 1.35
CA PHE A 20 3.25 -21.12 1.19
C PHE A 20 2.25 -20.32 2.03
N ILE A 21 2.58 -20.00 3.28
CA ILE A 21 1.75 -19.15 4.15
C ILE A 21 1.52 -17.80 3.48
N ASN A 22 2.60 -17.14 3.04
CA ASN A 22 2.51 -15.85 2.36
C ASN A 22 1.66 -15.94 1.08
N LYS A 23 1.84 -17.00 0.28
CA LYS A 23 1.06 -17.23 -0.94
C LYS A 23 -0.44 -17.39 -0.66
N THR A 24 -0.81 -18.11 0.39
CA THR A 24 -2.22 -18.29 0.78
C THR A 24 -2.83 -17.01 1.33
N SER A 25 -2.10 -16.26 2.15
CA SER A 25 -2.53 -14.94 2.64
C SER A 25 -2.79 -13.96 1.50
N ASN A 26 -1.91 -13.92 0.50
CA ASN A 26 -2.08 -13.07 -0.69
C ASN A 26 -3.32 -13.47 -1.51
N LEU A 27 -3.61 -14.76 -1.66
CA LEU A 27 -4.83 -15.22 -2.33
C LEU A 27 -6.10 -14.74 -1.62
N GLN A 28 -6.12 -14.76 -0.28
CA GLN A 28 -7.26 -14.27 0.51
C GLN A 28 -7.45 -12.76 0.36
N VAL A 29 -6.37 -11.99 0.36
CA VAL A 29 -6.42 -10.53 0.13
C VAL A 29 -6.98 -10.23 -1.27
N LEU A 30 -6.52 -10.95 -2.30
CA LEU A 30 -6.97 -10.80 -3.67
C LEU A 30 -8.45 -11.18 -3.86
N ASP A 31 -8.95 -12.24 -3.19
CA ASP A 31 -10.37 -12.61 -3.22
C ASP A 31 -11.25 -11.50 -2.62
N MET A 32 -10.85 -10.98 -1.46
CA MET A 32 -11.58 -9.89 -0.80
C MET A 32 -11.59 -8.61 -1.63
N GLU A 33 -10.46 -8.28 -2.27
CA GLU A 33 -10.36 -7.15 -3.21
C GLU A 33 -11.34 -7.30 -4.37
N ASN A 34 -11.35 -8.47 -5.02
CA ASN A 34 -12.24 -8.75 -6.15
C ASN A 34 -13.72 -8.69 -5.76
N ARG A 35 -14.07 -9.21 -4.56
CA ARG A 35 -15.42 -9.12 -4.01
C ARG A 35 -15.83 -7.68 -3.74
N LEU A 36 -14.94 -6.89 -3.13
CA LEU A 36 -15.19 -5.49 -2.84
C LEU A 36 -15.32 -4.65 -4.12
N CYS A 37 -14.43 -4.83 -5.09
CA CYS A 37 -14.52 -4.23 -6.43
C CYS A 37 -15.89 -4.49 -7.07
N ARG A 38 -16.35 -5.73 -7.06
CA ARG A 38 -17.65 -6.12 -7.64
C ARG A 38 -18.82 -5.42 -6.96
N VAL A 39 -18.81 -5.34 -5.62
CA VAL A 39 -19.89 -4.69 -4.85
C VAL A 39 -19.91 -3.19 -5.12
N LEU A 40 -18.75 -2.54 -5.14
CA LEU A 40 -18.68 -1.10 -5.41
C LEU A 40 -19.11 -0.75 -6.83
N LEU A 41 -18.73 -1.53 -7.83
CA LEU A 41 -19.20 -1.31 -9.21
C LEU A 41 -20.73 -1.41 -9.31
N ARG A 42 -21.34 -2.38 -8.63
CA ARG A 42 -22.81 -2.48 -8.59
C ARG A 42 -23.45 -1.30 -7.87
N ALA A 43 -22.89 -0.90 -6.75
CA ALA A 43 -23.38 0.25 -5.99
C ALA A 43 -23.24 1.56 -6.76
N GLN A 44 -22.15 1.74 -7.51
CA GLN A 44 -21.91 2.89 -8.37
C GLN A 44 -22.99 3.02 -9.44
N VAL A 45 -23.31 1.91 -10.13
CA VAL A 45 -24.40 1.89 -11.13
C VAL A 45 -25.73 2.30 -10.51
N ILE A 46 -26.05 1.80 -9.31
CA ILE A 46 -27.27 2.18 -8.59
C ILE A 46 -27.28 3.67 -8.27
N VAL A 47 -26.17 4.21 -7.78
CA VAL A 47 -26.06 5.63 -7.45
C VAL A 47 -26.20 6.49 -8.71
N ASP A 48 -25.50 6.16 -9.78
CA ASP A 48 -25.56 6.91 -11.04
C ASP A 48 -26.97 6.89 -11.64
N GLU A 49 -27.63 5.73 -11.62
CA GLU A 49 -29.01 5.59 -12.09
C GLU A 49 -29.99 6.37 -11.21
N ALA A 50 -29.83 6.33 -9.88
CA ALA A 50 -30.71 7.03 -8.95
C ALA A 50 -30.52 8.55 -8.99
N MET A 51 -29.30 9.04 -9.20
CA MET A 51 -28.99 10.47 -9.36
C MET A 51 -29.63 11.06 -10.63
N GLY A 52 -29.83 10.25 -11.68
CA GLY A 52 -30.54 10.66 -12.89
C GLY A 52 -32.06 10.76 -12.74
N ARG A 53 -32.62 10.37 -11.58
CA ARG A 53 -34.05 10.40 -11.29
C ARG A 53 -34.41 11.59 -10.39
N TYR A 54 -35.64 12.07 -10.50
CA TYR A 54 -36.17 13.09 -9.60
C TYR A 54 -36.67 12.43 -8.30
N ILE A 55 -35.81 12.37 -7.27
CA ILE A 55 -36.13 11.80 -5.95
C ILE A 55 -36.71 12.87 -5.04
N THR A 56 -37.99 12.75 -4.68
CA THR A 56 -38.68 13.68 -3.75
C THR A 56 -38.69 13.20 -2.31
N ASN A 57 -38.50 11.89 -2.09
CA ASN A 57 -38.50 11.32 -0.75
C ASN A 57 -37.15 11.60 -0.04
N GLN A 58 -37.21 12.40 1.02
CA GLN A 58 -36.03 12.82 1.75
C GLN A 58 -35.27 11.66 2.41
N ALA A 59 -35.98 10.63 2.92
CA ALA A 59 -35.34 9.47 3.53
C ALA A 59 -34.58 8.64 2.47
N MET A 60 -35.16 8.48 1.28
CA MET A 60 -34.48 7.82 0.16
C MET A 60 -33.26 8.61 -0.33
N LEU A 61 -33.37 9.95 -0.40
CA LEU A 61 -32.24 10.81 -0.76
C LEU A 61 -31.10 10.69 0.27
N GLN A 62 -31.42 10.59 1.56
CA GLN A 62 -30.43 10.34 2.61
C GLN A 62 -29.77 8.96 2.45
N GLN A 63 -30.54 7.91 2.16
CA GLN A 63 -29.98 6.57 1.88
C GLN A 63 -29.03 6.58 0.68
N LEU A 64 -29.39 7.30 -0.38
CA LEU A 64 -28.54 7.46 -1.57
C LEU A 64 -27.23 8.18 -1.24
N ASN A 65 -27.28 9.23 -0.41
CA ASN A 65 -26.09 9.95 0.04
C ASN A 65 -25.18 9.07 0.92
N MET A 66 -25.75 8.29 1.84
CA MET A 66 -24.98 7.33 2.64
C MET A 66 -24.31 6.27 1.77
N LEU A 67 -25.02 5.77 0.74
CA LEU A 67 -24.46 4.81 -0.21
C LEU A 67 -23.30 5.41 -1.01
N ARG A 68 -23.45 6.63 -1.51
CA ARG A 68 -22.38 7.35 -2.22
C ARG A 68 -21.14 7.55 -1.35
N ASP A 69 -21.34 7.92 -0.09
CA ASP A 69 -20.27 8.09 0.88
C ASP A 69 -19.56 6.75 1.22
N ALA A 70 -20.33 5.66 1.33
CA ALA A 70 -19.78 4.31 1.49
C ALA A 70 -18.98 3.87 0.26
N ILE A 71 -19.43 4.20 -0.96
CA ILE A 71 -18.69 3.90 -2.20
C ILE A 71 -17.37 4.66 -2.22
N HIS A 72 -17.38 5.96 -1.90
CA HIS A 72 -16.17 6.77 -1.87
C HIS A 72 -15.13 6.18 -0.90
N ARG A 73 -15.55 5.79 0.32
CA ARG A 73 -14.67 5.09 1.27
C ARG A 73 -14.18 3.76 0.72
N GLY A 74 -15.06 2.95 0.16
CA GLY A 74 -14.71 1.64 -0.39
C GLY A 74 -13.68 1.72 -1.52
N CYS A 75 -13.84 2.69 -2.43
CA CYS A 75 -12.91 2.90 -3.54
C CYS A 75 -11.54 3.34 -3.03
N TYR A 76 -11.50 4.25 -2.05
CA TYR A 76 -10.24 4.66 -1.42
C TYR A 76 -9.52 3.48 -0.75
N THR A 77 -10.26 2.63 -0.04
CA THR A 77 -9.70 1.43 0.60
C THR A 77 -9.20 0.41 -0.43
N LEU A 78 -9.93 0.18 -1.52
CA LEU A 78 -9.47 -0.67 -2.63
C LEU A 78 -8.19 -0.14 -3.27
N ASP A 79 -8.13 1.16 -3.55
CA ASP A 79 -6.95 1.79 -4.12
C ASP A 79 -5.74 1.63 -3.19
N SER A 80 -5.94 1.77 -1.87
CA SER A 80 -4.90 1.53 -0.87
C SER A 80 -4.40 0.08 -0.89
N PHE A 81 -5.29 -0.91 -1.03
CA PHE A 81 -4.90 -2.33 -1.08
C PHE A 81 -4.14 -2.67 -2.35
N LYS A 82 -4.59 -2.17 -3.52
CA LYS A 82 -3.88 -2.33 -4.80
C LYS A 82 -2.48 -1.74 -4.78
N TYR A 83 -2.29 -0.66 -4.04
CA TYR A 83 -0.99 0.00 -3.92
C TYR A 83 -0.07 -0.69 -2.92
N GLN A 84 -0.60 -1.40 -1.92
CA GLN A 84 0.21 -2.22 -1.00
C GLN A 84 0.65 -3.54 -1.63
N SER A 85 -0.11 -4.08 -2.59
CA SER A 85 0.23 -5.33 -3.30
C SER A 85 1.14 -5.14 -4.51
N HIS A 86 1.28 -3.90 -5.00
CA HIS A 86 2.24 -3.55 -6.04
C HIS A 86 3.50 -2.94 -5.44
N ASP A 87 4.60 -3.69 -5.48
CA ASP A 87 5.93 -3.09 -5.55
C ASP A 87 5.91 -1.96 -6.59
N MET A 88 6.44 -0.79 -6.25
CA MET A 88 6.39 0.40 -7.09
C MET A 88 7.14 0.20 -8.43
N PHE A 89 6.45 -0.33 -9.43
CA PHE A 89 7.01 -0.52 -10.75
C PHE A 89 7.28 0.85 -11.40
N GLY A 90 8.55 1.12 -11.73
CA GLY A 90 8.96 2.32 -12.48
C GLY A 90 9.41 3.52 -11.65
N ARG A 91 9.31 3.48 -10.31
CA ARG A 91 9.82 4.54 -9.41
C ARG A 91 11.15 4.15 -8.74
N GLN A 92 11.78 3.05 -9.17
CA GLN A 92 13.00 2.50 -8.59
C GLN A 92 14.14 3.53 -8.52
N MET A 93 14.28 4.36 -9.56
CA MET A 93 15.33 5.38 -9.61
C MET A 93 15.12 6.48 -8.56
N GLU A 94 13.87 6.90 -8.35
CA GLU A 94 13.54 7.88 -7.31
C GLU A 94 13.70 7.28 -5.92
N THR A 95 13.25 6.04 -5.73
CA THR A 95 13.43 5.29 -4.48
C THR A 95 14.92 5.19 -4.12
N GLU A 96 15.77 4.72 -5.04
CA GLU A 96 17.21 4.61 -4.81
C GLU A 96 17.87 5.98 -4.62
N HIS A 97 17.39 7.05 -5.26
CA HIS A 97 17.91 8.39 -5.06
C HIS A 97 17.65 8.89 -3.63
N VAL A 98 16.43 8.73 -3.12
CA VAL A 98 16.09 9.12 -1.74
C VAL A 98 16.86 8.25 -0.74
N ILE A 99 16.98 6.94 -0.99
CA ILE A 99 17.73 6.04 -0.11
C ILE A 99 19.20 6.42 -0.06
N ASN A 100 19.84 6.68 -1.20
CA ASN A 100 21.24 7.10 -1.22
C ASN A 100 21.43 8.42 -0.47
N PHE A 101 20.53 9.39 -0.65
CA PHE A 101 20.59 10.65 0.10
C PHE A 101 20.54 10.40 1.62
N LEU A 102 19.60 9.57 2.07
CA LEU A 102 19.43 9.26 3.49
C LEU A 102 20.61 8.48 4.08
N LEU A 103 21.20 7.53 3.33
CA LEU A 103 22.34 6.73 3.79
C LEU A 103 23.68 7.48 3.74
N HIS A 104 23.82 8.48 2.85
CA HIS A 104 25.04 9.28 2.72
C HIS A 104 25.03 10.57 3.56
N ALA A 105 23.94 10.84 4.28
CA ALA A 105 23.87 11.91 5.27
C ALA A 105 24.88 11.61 6.41
N LYS A 106 26.11 12.08 6.23
CA LYS A 106 27.25 11.76 7.10
C LYS A 106 27.09 12.42 8.47
N PRO A 107 27.30 11.70 9.59
CA PRO A 107 27.27 12.27 10.94
C PRO A 107 28.58 13.02 11.31
N HIS A 108 29.30 13.57 10.33
CA HIS A 108 30.55 14.25 10.59
C HIS A 108 30.34 15.75 10.84
N CYS A 109 30.25 16.07 12.13
CA CYS A 109 30.82 17.29 12.71
C CYS A 109 30.37 18.62 12.09
N ASP A 110 29.07 18.89 12.16
CA ASP A 110 28.43 20.17 12.49
C ASP A 110 26.96 19.98 12.15
N LYS A 111 26.04 20.32 13.05
CA LYS A 111 24.61 19.99 12.95
C LYS A 111 23.92 20.76 11.82
N LYS A 112 24.22 20.40 10.58
CA LYS A 112 23.56 20.90 9.37
C LYS A 112 22.50 19.89 8.99
N LEU A 113 21.24 20.26 9.22
CA LEU A 113 20.10 19.46 8.78
C LEU A 113 20.10 19.40 7.24
N GLU A 114 20.15 18.20 6.69
CA GLU A 114 20.00 17.97 5.26
C GLU A 114 18.54 17.63 4.96
N VAL A 115 17.95 18.33 3.98
CA VAL A 115 16.55 18.17 3.59
C VAL A 115 16.50 17.90 2.10
N LEU A 116 15.85 16.80 1.71
CA LEU A 116 15.55 16.48 0.32
C LEU A 116 14.07 16.80 0.05
N PRO A 117 13.75 17.91 -0.64
CA PRO A 117 12.36 18.23 -0.97
C PRO A 117 11.83 17.27 -2.04
N ILE A 118 10.69 16.63 -1.76
CA ILE A 118 9.94 15.82 -2.71
C ILE A 118 8.72 16.63 -3.14
N VAL A 119 8.73 17.14 -4.38
CA VAL A 119 7.68 18.04 -4.91
C VAL A 119 7.00 17.38 -6.09
N GLY A 120 5.67 17.36 -6.08
CA GLY A 120 4.87 16.84 -7.18
C GLY A 120 3.43 17.35 -7.13
N LEU A 121 2.71 17.16 -8.24
CA LEU A 121 1.29 17.46 -8.30
C LEU A 121 0.51 16.58 -7.31
N GLY A 122 -0.62 17.06 -6.82
CA GLY A 122 -1.47 16.31 -5.91
C GLY A 122 -1.85 14.93 -6.49
N ARG A 123 -1.86 13.90 -5.64
CA ARG A 123 -2.26 12.51 -5.97
C ARG A 123 -1.33 11.75 -6.93
N VAL A 124 -0.10 12.22 -7.17
CA VAL A 124 0.92 11.52 -7.99
C VAL A 124 1.63 10.37 -7.22
N GLY A 125 1.34 10.20 -5.92
CA GLY A 125 1.93 9.14 -5.10
C GLY A 125 3.29 9.51 -4.48
N MET A 126 3.49 10.79 -4.13
CA MET A 126 4.69 11.22 -3.38
C MET A 126 4.72 10.63 -1.96
N SER A 127 3.58 10.63 -1.26
CA SER A 127 3.47 9.95 0.04
C SER A 127 3.78 8.45 -0.05
N THR A 128 3.45 7.83 -1.19
CA THR A 128 3.76 6.42 -1.43
C THR A 128 5.25 6.17 -1.63
N LEU A 129 5.95 7.06 -2.36
CA LEU A 129 7.41 7.02 -2.46
C LEU A 129 8.07 7.08 -1.08
N VAL A 130 7.62 8.00 -0.22
CA VAL A 130 8.12 8.13 1.15
C VAL A 130 7.85 6.85 1.96
N ALA A 131 6.62 6.32 1.91
CA ALA A 131 6.28 5.09 2.64
C ALA A 131 7.15 3.89 2.22
N HIS A 132 7.48 3.79 0.93
CA HIS A 132 8.33 2.71 0.42
C HIS A 132 9.78 2.85 0.89
N VAL A 133 10.34 4.07 0.83
CA VAL A 133 11.69 4.35 1.35
C VAL A 133 11.79 4.10 2.86
N CYS A 134 10.79 4.48 3.65
CA CYS A 134 10.77 4.23 5.10
C CYS A 134 10.68 2.74 5.45
N ASN A 135 10.12 1.92 4.56
CA ASN A 135 10.02 0.47 4.75
C ASN A 135 11.25 -0.28 4.24
N ASP A 136 12.18 0.37 3.51
CA ASP A 136 13.42 -0.26 3.02
C ASP A 136 14.28 -0.71 4.21
N GLU A 137 14.75 -1.96 4.17
CA GLU A 137 15.53 -2.56 5.26
C GLU A 137 16.80 -1.75 5.57
N ARG A 138 17.48 -1.21 4.55
CA ARG A 138 18.71 -0.41 4.74
C ARG A 138 18.45 0.86 5.53
N ILE A 139 17.32 1.52 5.25
CA ILE A 139 16.89 2.74 5.95
C ILE A 139 16.46 2.40 7.37
N ARG A 140 15.65 1.35 7.54
CA ARG A 140 15.23 0.91 8.87
C ARG A 140 16.43 0.59 9.74
N ASP A 141 17.38 -0.19 9.25
CA ASP A 141 18.58 -0.55 10.01
C ASP A 141 19.45 0.67 10.34
N HIS A 142 19.55 1.65 9.44
CA HIS A 142 20.34 2.87 9.66
C HIS A 142 19.74 3.82 10.71
N PHE A 143 18.41 3.85 10.86
CA PHE A 143 17.69 4.74 11.79
C PHE A 143 17.05 4.01 12.99
N SER A 144 17.41 2.75 13.24
CA SER A 144 16.88 1.94 14.36
C SER A 144 17.58 2.16 15.71
N GLU A 145 18.49 3.14 15.82
CA GLU A 145 19.07 3.58 17.12
C GLU A 145 18.14 4.47 17.94
#